data_AF-A0A4Q7XZU1-F1
#
_entry.id   AF-A0A4Q7XZU1-F1
#
_cell.length_a   1.000
_cell.length_b   1.000
_cell.length_c   1.000
_cell.angle_alpha   90.00
_cell.angle_beta   90.00
_cell.angle_gamma   90.00
#
_symmetry.space_group_name_H-M   'P 1'
#
loop_
_entity.id
_entity.type
_entity.pdbx_description
1 polymer ?
#
loop_
_entity_poly.entity_id
_entity_poly.type
_entity_poly.pdbx_seq_one_letter_code
_entity_poly.pdbx_strand_id
1 'polypeptide(L)'
;MKHHTRFFIFHALVPLMLTISYTEAHAQNTIKFYSTFAENNVPPADCTQERAVVAPIIDGYQHPTKWTWIIACDEPAWNRVLNHIGQVGVKGEILATTDLQTQVTYVRGFAVIHPFTKTHENLTEHVIAHELAHIMLKSHDEERVEKAASAMMRETRTSVASSF
;
A
#
# COMPACT_ATOMS: atom_id res chain seq x y z
N MET A 1 -16.28 7.56 84.69
CA MET A 1 -15.61 8.50 83.75
C MET A 1 -15.59 7.84 82.38
N LYS A 2 -15.91 8.61 81.33
CA LYS A 2 -16.39 8.14 80.01
C LYS A 2 -15.26 7.55 79.15
N HIS A 3 -15.46 6.34 78.61
CA HIS A 3 -14.66 5.77 77.54
C HIS A 3 -15.08 6.37 76.18
N HIS A 4 -14.16 7.03 75.48
CA HIS A 4 -14.36 7.46 74.10
C HIS A 4 -13.77 6.44 73.13
N THR A 5 -14.63 5.59 72.58
CA THR A 5 -14.31 4.70 71.46
C THR A 5 -14.26 5.54 70.17
N ARG A 6 -13.08 5.72 69.59
CA ARG A 6 -12.91 6.39 68.29
C ARG A 6 -12.89 5.33 67.19
N PHE A 7 -13.94 5.34 66.37
CA PHE A 7 -14.07 4.56 65.15
C PHE A 7 -13.19 5.20 64.06
N PHE A 8 -12.13 4.52 63.62
CA PHE A 8 -11.32 4.92 62.47
C PHE A 8 -11.87 4.23 61.21
N ILE A 9 -12.51 5.01 60.33
CA ILE A 9 -12.97 4.53 59.02
C ILE A 9 -11.79 4.63 58.05
N PHE A 10 -11.11 3.50 57.81
CA PHE A 10 -10.12 3.38 56.74
C PHE A 10 -10.85 3.37 55.38
N HIS A 11 -10.83 4.49 54.69
CA HIS A 11 -11.22 4.56 53.28
C HIS A 11 -10.10 3.92 52.44
N ALA A 12 -10.36 2.73 51.91
CA ALA A 12 -9.49 2.10 50.92
C ALA A 12 -9.60 2.86 49.59
N LEU A 13 -8.62 3.73 49.32
CA LEU A 13 -8.39 4.31 48.00
C LEU A 13 -7.88 3.21 47.07
N VAL A 14 -8.77 2.66 46.25
CA VAL A 14 -8.39 1.77 45.15
C VAL A 14 -7.76 2.63 44.05
N PRO A 15 -6.48 2.48 43.70
CA PRO A 15 -5.91 3.15 42.54
C PRO A 15 -6.49 2.50 41.29
N LEU A 16 -7.38 3.22 40.61
CA LEU A 16 -7.87 2.89 39.27
C LEU A 16 -6.68 2.99 38.30
N MET A 17 -6.00 1.86 38.07
CA MET A 17 -5.00 1.70 37.02
C MET A 17 -5.66 1.89 35.67
N LEU A 18 -5.68 3.14 35.18
CA LEU A 18 -5.95 3.47 33.78
C LEU A 18 -4.79 2.93 32.95
N THR A 19 -4.92 1.69 32.48
CA THR A 19 -4.08 1.19 31.39
C THR A 19 -4.46 1.99 30.15
N ILE A 20 -3.69 3.05 29.86
CA ILE A 20 -3.72 3.71 28.57
C ILE A 20 -3.23 2.65 27.57
N SER A 21 -4.18 1.95 26.96
CA SER A 21 -3.91 1.13 25.79
C SER A 21 -3.44 2.09 24.71
N TYR A 22 -2.12 2.21 24.55
CA TYR A 22 -1.54 2.81 23.36
C TYR A 22 -1.92 1.89 22.21
N THR A 23 -3.05 2.16 21.55
CA THR A 23 -3.27 1.65 20.21
C THR A 23 -2.25 2.36 19.35
N GLU A 24 -1.10 1.72 19.12
CA GLU A 24 -0.26 2.06 17.99
C GLU A 24 -1.17 2.02 16.77
N ALA A 25 -1.50 3.20 16.25
CA ALA A 25 -2.14 3.29 14.94
C ALA A 25 -1.12 2.73 13.96
N HIS A 26 -1.23 1.43 13.67
CA HIS A 26 -0.48 0.80 12.60
C HIS A 26 -0.74 1.62 11.36
N ALA A 27 0.26 2.40 10.94
CA ALA A 27 0.10 3.30 9.83
C ALA A 27 -0.14 2.46 8.57
N GLN A 28 -1.40 2.40 8.15
CA GLN A 28 -1.83 1.66 6.98
C GLN A 28 -1.17 2.25 5.74
N ASN A 29 -0.91 1.39 4.76
CA ASN A 29 -0.49 1.87 3.45
C ASN A 29 -1.57 2.76 2.86
N THR A 30 -1.12 3.77 2.12
CA THR A 30 -2.02 4.73 1.48
C THR A 30 -2.02 4.48 -0.01
N ILE A 31 -3.16 4.10 -0.57
CA ILE A 31 -3.34 3.97 -2.02
C ILE A 31 -4.09 5.20 -2.51
N LYS A 32 -3.46 5.99 -3.38
CA LYS A 32 -4.02 7.19 -3.99
C LYS A 32 -4.21 6.97 -5.49
N PHE A 33 -5.36 7.36 -6.00
CA PHE A 33 -5.67 7.32 -7.43
C PHE A 33 -5.66 8.76 -7.95
N TYR A 34 -4.92 9.00 -9.03
CA TYR A 34 -4.72 10.32 -9.60
C TYR A 34 -5.06 10.30 -11.09
N SER A 35 -5.92 11.23 -11.50
CA SER A 35 -6.28 11.48 -12.89
C SER A 35 -6.22 12.97 -13.18
N THR A 36 -5.92 13.31 -14.43
CA THR A 36 -5.88 14.70 -14.89
C THR A 36 -7.26 15.30 -15.14
N PHE A 37 -8.30 14.47 -15.22
CA PHE A 37 -9.70 14.88 -15.45
C PHE A 37 -10.54 14.96 -14.16
N ALA A 38 -9.91 14.92 -12.98
CA ALA A 38 -10.60 15.05 -11.71
C ALA A 38 -11.05 16.50 -11.47
N GLU A 39 -12.25 16.86 -11.90
CA GLU A 39 -12.94 18.05 -11.40
C GLU A 39 -13.50 17.78 -9.99
N ASN A 40 -13.31 18.72 -9.06
CA ASN A 40 -13.95 18.74 -7.74
C ASN A 40 -13.70 17.52 -6.82
N ASN A 41 -12.51 16.92 -6.85
CA ASN A 41 -12.14 15.75 -6.01
C ASN A 41 -13.00 14.49 -6.23
N VAL A 42 -13.84 14.46 -7.27
CA VAL A 42 -14.49 13.23 -7.72
C VAL A 42 -13.48 12.50 -8.59
N PRO A 43 -13.09 11.26 -8.26
CA PRO A 43 -12.31 10.46 -9.19
C PRO A 43 -13.12 10.37 -10.49
N PRO A 44 -12.58 10.78 -11.64
CA PRO A 44 -13.29 10.61 -12.90
C PRO A 44 -13.64 9.12 -13.05
N ALA A 45 -14.68 8.82 -13.82
CA ALA A 45 -15.10 7.45 -14.09
C ALA A 45 -13.88 6.55 -14.43
N ASP A 46 -12.91 7.15 -15.11
CA ASP A 46 -11.60 6.66 -15.54
C ASP A 46 -10.63 6.21 -14.43
N CYS A 47 -10.93 6.37 -13.13
CA CYS A 47 -10.13 5.77 -12.04
C CYS A 47 -10.84 4.61 -11.33
N THR A 48 -12.13 4.39 -11.61
CA THR A 48 -12.93 3.40 -10.86
C THR A 48 -12.49 1.98 -11.22
N GLN A 49 -12.15 1.75 -12.49
CA GLN A 49 -11.71 0.44 -12.98
C GLN A 49 -10.35 0.05 -12.41
N GLU A 50 -9.38 0.97 -12.44
CA GLU A 50 -8.04 0.82 -11.87
C GLU A 50 -8.14 0.54 -10.39
N ARG A 51 -9.00 1.26 -9.66
CA ARG A 51 -9.26 0.98 -8.24
C ARG A 51 -9.79 -0.42 -8.03
N ALA A 52 -10.79 -0.84 -8.80
CA ALA A 52 -11.42 -2.15 -8.67
C ALA A 52 -10.45 -3.32 -8.94
N VAL A 53 -9.42 -3.09 -9.76
CA VAL A 53 -8.42 -4.13 -10.09
C VAL A 53 -7.18 -4.04 -9.19
N VAL A 54 -6.58 -2.86 -9.06
CA VAL A 54 -5.26 -2.70 -8.42
C VAL A 54 -5.33 -2.72 -6.91
N ALA A 55 -6.32 -2.07 -6.29
CA ALA A 55 -6.39 -1.98 -4.82
C ALA A 55 -6.53 -3.37 -4.16
N PRO A 56 -7.42 -4.27 -4.61
CA PRO A 56 -7.52 -5.61 -4.02
C PRO A 56 -6.25 -6.45 -4.18
N ILE A 57 -5.50 -6.24 -5.26
CA ILE A 57 -4.22 -6.94 -5.48
C ILE A 57 -3.20 -6.44 -4.48
N ILE A 58 -3.02 -5.12 -4.34
CA ILE A 58 -2.12 -4.54 -3.34
C ILE A 58 -2.50 -5.06 -1.95
N ASP A 59 -3.75 -4.87 -1.54
CA ASP A 59 -4.27 -5.27 -0.22
C ASP A 59 -4.19 -6.79 0.05
N GLY A 60 -4.09 -7.60 -1.00
CA GLY A 60 -3.93 -9.05 -0.90
C GLY A 60 -2.53 -9.51 -0.48
N TYR A 61 -1.53 -8.63 -0.53
CA TYR A 61 -0.17 -8.93 -0.10
C TYR A 61 0.12 -8.39 1.31
N GLN A 62 1.18 -8.92 1.94
CA GLN A 62 1.72 -8.30 3.14
C GLN A 62 2.62 -7.13 2.78
N HIS A 63 2.50 -6.02 3.50
CA HIS A 63 3.28 -4.83 3.25
C HIS A 63 3.94 -4.28 4.51
N PRO A 64 5.09 -3.60 4.40
CA PRO A 64 5.56 -2.75 5.48
C PRO A 64 4.58 -1.58 5.69
N THR A 65 4.47 -1.13 6.94
CA THR A 65 3.64 0.03 7.28
C THR A 65 4.23 1.32 6.68
N LYS A 66 3.38 2.31 6.40
CA LYS A 66 3.73 3.67 5.91
C LYS A 66 4.18 3.79 4.45
N TRP A 67 3.82 2.87 3.55
CA TRP A 67 4.09 3.05 2.12
C TRP A 67 2.96 3.80 1.40
N THR A 68 3.30 4.61 0.39
CA THR A 68 2.31 5.26 -0.47
C THR A 68 2.34 4.67 -1.88
N TRP A 69 1.18 4.28 -2.38
CA TRP A 69 0.98 3.88 -3.77
C TRP A 69 0.23 5.00 -4.51
N ILE A 70 0.76 5.45 -5.63
CA ILE A 70 0.15 6.46 -6.49
C ILE A 70 -0.18 5.81 -7.83
N ILE A 71 -1.46 5.63 -8.11
CA ILE A 71 -1.97 5.03 -9.33
C ILE A 71 -2.40 6.16 -10.27
N ALA A 72 -1.65 6.36 -11.35
CA ALA A 72 -2.01 7.31 -12.41
C ALA A 72 -3.02 6.64 -13.35
N CYS A 73 -4.27 7.10 -13.36
CA CYS A 73 -5.36 6.44 -14.10
C CYS A 73 -5.39 6.79 -15.59
N ASP A 74 -4.70 7.84 -16.02
CA ASP A 74 -4.65 8.25 -17.43
C ASP A 74 -3.24 8.63 -17.88
N GLU A 75 -3.03 8.62 -19.20
CA GLU A 75 -1.72 8.89 -19.80
C GLU A 75 -1.17 10.29 -19.48
N PRO A 76 -1.97 11.38 -19.54
CA PRO A 76 -1.50 12.68 -19.06
C PRO A 76 -1.03 12.68 -17.60
N ALA A 77 -1.68 11.93 -16.71
CA ALA A 77 -1.31 11.81 -15.30
C ALA A 77 0.01 11.06 -15.16
N TRP A 78 0.17 9.97 -15.90
CA TRP A 78 1.41 9.21 -15.94
C TRP A 78 2.58 10.04 -16.46
N ASN A 79 2.36 10.81 -17.53
CA ASN A 79 3.39 11.72 -18.06
C ASN A 79 3.83 12.76 -17.01
N ARG A 80 2.92 13.25 -16.17
CA ARG A 80 3.29 14.12 -15.04
C ARG A 80 4.14 13.41 -13.99
N VAL A 81 3.85 12.14 -13.71
CA VAL A 81 4.70 11.31 -12.84
C VAL A 81 6.09 11.16 -13.43
N LEU A 82 6.21 10.74 -14.71
CA LEU A 82 7.50 10.59 -15.39
C LEU A 82 8.33 11.89 -15.36
N ASN A 83 7.67 13.03 -15.57
CA ASN A 83 8.30 14.34 -15.44
C ASN A 83 8.77 14.63 -14.01
N HIS A 84 7.96 14.29 -13.01
CA HIS A 84 8.30 14.50 -11.60
C HIS A 84 9.53 13.68 -11.16
N ILE A 85 9.63 12.44 -11.62
CA ILE A 85 10.72 11.52 -11.26
C ILE A 85 11.93 11.59 -12.21
N GLY A 86 11.93 12.52 -13.16
CA GLY A 86 13.06 12.74 -14.09
C GLY A 86 13.22 11.67 -15.18
N GLN A 87 12.19 10.87 -15.46
CA GLN A 87 12.18 9.82 -16.51
C GLN A 87 11.56 10.30 -17.83
N VAL A 88 11.74 11.58 -18.14
CA VAL A 88 11.18 12.20 -19.36
C VAL A 88 11.81 11.57 -20.60
N GLY A 89 10.98 11.12 -21.54
CA GLY A 89 11.43 10.58 -22.82
C GLY A 89 11.63 9.07 -22.85
N VAL A 90 11.48 8.36 -21.72
CA VAL A 90 11.37 6.90 -21.73
C VAL A 90 9.99 6.54 -22.28
N LYS A 91 9.95 6.10 -23.54
CA LYS A 91 8.68 5.83 -24.22
C LYS A 91 8.17 4.45 -23.85
N GLY A 92 6.96 4.41 -23.26
CA GLY A 92 6.01 3.31 -23.41
C GLY A 92 6.17 2.08 -22.52
N GLU A 93 7.34 1.81 -21.97
CA GLU A 93 7.63 0.51 -21.35
C GLU A 93 7.46 0.48 -19.82
N ILE A 94 7.60 1.62 -19.13
CA ILE A 94 7.52 1.65 -17.67
C ILE A 94 6.05 1.57 -17.24
N LEU A 95 5.69 0.46 -16.60
CA LEU A 95 4.36 0.21 -16.05
C LEU A 95 4.25 0.62 -14.58
N ALA A 96 5.35 0.57 -13.84
CA ALA A 96 5.45 1.04 -12.47
C ALA A 96 6.90 1.36 -12.11
N THR A 97 7.10 2.04 -10.98
CA THR A 97 8.42 2.29 -10.42
C THR A 97 8.32 2.60 -8.93
N THR A 98 9.29 2.12 -8.16
CA THR A 98 9.36 2.30 -6.71
C THR A 98 10.53 3.17 -6.31
N ASP A 99 10.24 4.26 -5.60
CA ASP A 99 11.23 5.10 -4.95
C ASP A 99 11.34 4.72 -3.47
N LEU A 100 12.45 4.06 -3.14
CA LEU A 100 12.73 3.59 -1.79
C LEU A 100 13.04 4.72 -0.80
N GLN A 101 13.51 5.87 -1.28
CA GLN A 101 13.86 7.01 -0.42
C GLN A 101 12.62 7.77 0.00
N THR A 102 11.70 8.03 -0.93
CA THR A 102 10.45 8.76 -0.63
C THR A 102 9.32 7.87 -0.14
N GLN A 103 9.51 6.54 -0.17
CA GLN A 103 8.50 5.54 0.22
C GLN A 103 7.23 5.62 -0.64
N VAL A 104 7.44 5.86 -1.93
CA VAL A 104 6.36 5.98 -2.91
C VAL A 104 6.58 5.02 -4.06
N THR A 105 5.52 4.27 -4.39
CA THR A 105 5.45 3.50 -5.64
C THR A 105 4.44 4.15 -6.57
N TYR A 106 4.85 4.36 -7.82
CA TYR A 106 4.01 4.91 -8.86
C TYR A 106 3.61 3.80 -9.84
N VAL A 107 2.34 3.78 -10.24
CA VAL A 107 1.80 2.76 -11.15
C VAL A 107 1.05 3.46 -12.28
N ARG A 108 1.32 3.04 -13.51
CA ARG A 108 0.59 3.46 -14.72
C ARG A 108 -0.70 2.66 -14.84
N GLY A 109 -1.70 3.05 -14.05
CA GLY A 109 -2.97 2.33 -13.84
C GLY A 109 -3.59 1.79 -15.13
N PHE A 110 -3.86 2.66 -16.11
CA PHE A 110 -4.51 2.26 -17.37
C PHE A 110 -3.74 1.16 -18.10
N ALA A 111 -2.42 1.33 -18.28
CA ALA A 111 -1.58 0.38 -19.01
C ALA A 111 -1.37 -0.95 -18.26
N VAL A 112 -1.41 -0.91 -16.93
CA VAL A 112 -1.29 -2.09 -16.09
C VAL A 112 -2.53 -2.99 -16.18
N ILE A 113 -3.72 -2.41 -16.37
CA ILE A 113 -4.97 -3.18 -16.54
C ILE A 113 -5.33 -3.44 -18.02
N HIS A 114 -4.75 -2.67 -18.95
CA HIS A 114 -4.88 -2.84 -20.40
C HIS A 114 -3.49 -2.96 -21.06
N PRO A 115 -2.72 -4.03 -20.77
CA PRO A 115 -1.35 -4.13 -21.25
C PRO A 115 -1.29 -4.31 -22.77
N PHE A 116 -0.34 -3.64 -23.41
CA PHE A 116 -0.11 -3.72 -24.86
C PHE A 116 0.26 -5.14 -25.32
N THR A 117 0.93 -5.90 -24.45
CA THR A 117 1.26 -7.32 -24.67
C THR A 117 0.90 -8.12 -23.42
N LYS A 118 0.45 -9.36 -23.61
CA LYS A 118 0.06 -10.27 -22.51
C LYS A 118 1.21 -11.19 -22.11
N THR A 119 2.40 -10.63 -21.88
CA THR A 119 3.53 -11.37 -21.29
C THR A 119 3.33 -11.51 -19.77
N HIS A 120 4.02 -12.46 -19.14
CA HIS A 120 3.95 -12.63 -17.68
C HIS A 120 4.33 -11.34 -16.94
N GLU A 121 5.37 -10.67 -17.44
CA GLU A 121 5.90 -9.42 -16.88
C GLU A 121 4.89 -8.28 -16.85
N ASN A 122 3.96 -8.26 -17.81
CA ASN A 122 2.94 -7.23 -17.98
C ASN A 122 1.60 -7.57 -17.30
N LEU A 123 1.50 -8.71 -16.62
CA LEU A 123 0.32 -9.02 -15.83
C LEU A 123 0.25 -8.06 -14.64
N THR A 124 -0.94 -7.52 -14.35
CA THR A 124 -1.14 -6.60 -13.22
C THR A 124 -0.64 -7.18 -11.90
N GLU A 125 -0.93 -8.45 -11.63
CA GLU A 125 -0.47 -9.15 -10.43
C GLU A 125 1.06 -9.19 -10.33
N HIS A 126 1.72 -9.42 -11.46
CA HIS A 126 3.18 -9.48 -11.53
C HIS A 126 3.81 -8.11 -11.29
N VAL A 127 3.33 -7.06 -11.98
CA VAL A 127 3.81 -5.69 -11.78
C VAL A 127 3.70 -5.28 -10.32
N ILE A 128 2.55 -5.52 -9.68
CA ILE A 128 2.37 -5.17 -8.26
C ILE A 128 3.27 -5.99 -7.34
N ALA A 129 3.40 -7.31 -7.58
CA ALA A 129 4.30 -8.16 -6.80
C ALA A 129 5.77 -7.75 -6.96
N HIS A 130 6.18 -7.36 -8.16
CA HIS A 130 7.52 -6.88 -8.48
C HIS A 130 7.84 -5.59 -7.72
N GLU A 131 6.97 -4.59 -7.80
CA GLU A 131 7.14 -3.36 -7.03
C GLU A 131 7.13 -3.62 -5.52
N LEU A 132 6.26 -4.50 -5.04
CA LEU A 132 6.25 -4.87 -3.62
C LEU A 132 7.54 -5.56 -3.19
N ALA A 133 8.17 -6.36 -4.05
CA ALA A 133 9.45 -6.98 -3.77
C ALA A 133 10.56 -5.93 -3.59
N HIS A 134 10.59 -4.86 -4.39
CA HIS A 134 11.49 -3.73 -4.15
C HIS A 134 11.31 -3.18 -2.73
N ILE A 135 10.06 -2.96 -2.33
CA ILE A 135 9.70 -2.41 -1.01
C ILE A 135 10.15 -3.33 0.13
N MET A 136 9.78 -4.62 0.06
CA MET A 136 10.05 -5.59 1.12
C MET A 136 11.55 -5.86 1.29
N LEU A 137 12.29 -5.92 0.18
CA LEU A 137 13.73 -6.17 0.20
C LEU A 137 14.56 -4.90 0.40
N LYS A 138 13.95 -3.72 0.25
CA LYS A 138 14.63 -2.42 0.19
C LYS A 138 15.81 -2.45 -0.79
N SER A 139 15.56 -2.95 -2.01
CA SER A 139 16.60 -3.27 -2.98
C SER A 139 16.22 -2.81 -4.39
N HIS A 140 17.21 -2.39 -5.17
CA HIS A 140 17.13 -2.15 -6.62
C HIS A 140 17.82 -3.26 -7.44
N ASP A 141 18.15 -4.38 -6.80
CA ASP A 141 18.69 -5.57 -7.46
C ASP A 141 17.54 -6.32 -8.17
N GLU A 142 17.36 -6.06 -9.46
CA GLU A 142 16.26 -6.57 -10.29
C GLU A 142 16.17 -8.10 -10.30
N GLU A 143 17.29 -8.82 -10.32
CA GLU A 143 17.28 -10.29 -10.30
C GLU A 143 16.72 -10.80 -8.96
N ARG A 144 17.17 -10.20 -7.86
CA ARG A 144 16.72 -10.56 -6.52
C ARG A 144 15.24 -10.19 -6.30
N VAL A 145 14.83 -9.04 -6.82
CA VAL A 145 13.45 -8.53 -6.75
C VAL A 145 12.51 -9.46 -7.52
N GLU A 146 12.86 -9.81 -8.76
CA GLU A 146 12.07 -10.68 -9.61
C GLU A 146 11.87 -12.06 -8.98
N LYS A 147 12.94 -12.64 -8.43
CA LYS A 147 12.86 -13.91 -7.71
C LYS A 147 11.89 -13.84 -6.52
N ALA A 148 11.88 -12.73 -5.77
CA ALA A 148 10.98 -12.54 -4.65
C ALA A 148 9.53 -12.31 -5.11
N ALA A 149 9.32 -11.54 -6.17
CA ALA A 149 8.01 -11.31 -6.79
C ALA A 149 7.35 -12.63 -7.20
N SER A 150 8.08 -13.45 -7.95
CA SER A 150 7.68 -14.79 -8.35
C SER A 150 7.35 -15.71 -7.16
N ALA A 151 8.09 -15.60 -6.05
CA ALA A 151 7.82 -16.37 -4.83
C ALA A 151 6.52 -15.93 -4.14
N MET A 152 6.31 -14.61 -3.99
CA MET A 152 5.10 -14.05 -3.38
C MET A 152 3.84 -14.45 -4.14
N MET A 153 3.85 -14.36 -5.48
CA MET A 153 2.70 -14.75 -6.30
C MET A 153 2.33 -16.24 -6.11
N ARG A 154 3.32 -17.13 -5.92
CA ARG A 154 3.06 -18.55 -5.65
C ARG A 154 2.43 -18.77 -4.28
N GLU A 155 2.87 -18.03 -3.26
CA GLU A 155 2.35 -18.13 -1.91
C GLU A 155 0.90 -17.62 -1.83
N THR A 156 0.62 -16.47 -2.42
CA THR A 156 -0.74 -15.89 -2.49
C THR A 156 -1.72 -16.82 -3.21
N ARG A 157 -1.32 -17.47 -4.30
CA ARG A 157 -2.18 -18.46 -4.99
C ARG A 157 -2.48 -19.68 -4.13
N THR A 158 -1.52 -20.11 -3.32
CA THR A 158 -1.67 -21.30 -2.47
C THR A 158 -2.57 -21.00 -1.28
N SER A 159 -2.45 -19.82 -0.65
CA SER A 159 -3.30 -19.43 0.48
C SER A 159 -4.77 -19.28 0.08
N VAL A 160 -5.05 -18.71 -1.10
CA VAL A 160 -6.40 -18.61 -1.66
C VAL A 160 -6.98 -19.99 -1.95
N ALA A 161 -6.21 -20.89 -2.58
CA ALA A 161 -6.66 -22.26 -2.87
C ALA A 161 -6.95 -23.10 -1.61
N SER A 162 -6.25 -22.83 -0.50
CA SER A 162 -6.47 -23.51 0.78
C SER A 162 -7.62 -22.96 1.63
N SER A 163 -8.24 -21.86 1.19
CA SER A 163 -9.33 -21.18 1.90
C SER A 163 -10.73 -21.56 1.39
N PHE A 164 -10.81 -22.52 0.45
CA PHE A 164 -12.03 -23.11 -0.10
C PHE A 164 -12.04 -24.62 0.13
#